data_AF-A0A3P8RGM3-F1
#
_entry.id   AF-A0A3P8RGM3-F1
#
_cell.length_a   1.000
_cell.length_b   1.000
_cell.length_c   1.000
_cell.angle_alpha   90.00
_cell.angle_beta   90.00
_cell.angle_gamma   90.00
#
_symmetry.space_group_name_H-M   'P 1'
#
loop_
_entity.id
_entity.type
_entity.pdbx_description
1 polymer ?
#
loop_
_entity_poly.entity_id
_entity_poly.type
_entity_poly.pdbx_seq_one_letter_code
_entity_poly.pdbx_strand_id
1 'polypeptide(L)'
;EHEQIQKRTFTNWINAQLAKGSPPSFVSDLFCDLRDGSKLLDLLEVMSGQMMKRQKGRGVFQQRANIETALKFLKKKNVKLVNINIPDIIDGRPSIILGLVWTVILHCHVST
;
A
#
# COMPACT_ATOMS: atom_id res chain seq x y z
N GLU A 1 4.59 -10.04 20.13
CA GLU A 1 3.75 -11.11 19.52
C GLU A 1 2.64 -10.57 18.62
N HIS A 2 1.88 -9.55 19.03
CA HIS A 2 0.76 -9.03 18.24
C HIS A 2 1.17 -8.47 16.86
N GLU A 3 2.33 -7.83 16.76
CA GLU A 3 2.81 -7.22 15.51
C GLU A 3 3.10 -8.25 14.42
N GLN A 4 3.60 -9.44 14.80
CA GLN A 4 3.85 -10.54 13.86
C GLN A 4 2.55 -11.14 13.32
N ILE A 5 1.54 -11.26 14.19
CA ILE A 5 0.21 -11.74 13.80
C ILE A 5 -0.45 -10.75 12.85
N GLN A 6 -0.43 -9.45 13.17
CA GLN A 6 -0.95 -8.38 12.31
C GLN A 6 -0.23 -8.36 10.97
N LYS A 7 1.11 -8.39 10.96
CA LYS A 7 1.91 -8.45 9.73
C LYS A 7 1.46 -9.62 8.86
N ARG A 8 1.31 -10.82 9.43
CA ARG A 8 0.91 -12.02 8.68
C ARG A 8 -0.50 -11.88 8.09
N THR A 9 -1.45 -11.40 8.89
CA THR A 9 -2.83 -11.16 8.43
C THR A 9 -2.88 -10.13 7.32
N PHE A 10 -2.19 -8.99 7.47
CA PHE A 10 -2.13 -7.94 6.46
C PHE A 10 -1.41 -8.40 5.19
N THR A 11 -0.32 -9.15 5.32
CA THR A 11 0.41 -9.72 4.19
C THR A 11 -0.49 -10.67 3.39
N ASN A 12 -1.20 -11.56 4.07
CA ASN A 12 -2.14 -12.48 3.42
C ASN A 12 -3.28 -11.72 2.73
N TRP A 13 -3.83 -10.68 3.38
CA TRP A 13 -4.89 -9.87 2.78
C TRP A 13 -4.41 -9.11 1.54
N ILE A 14 -3.23 -8.47 1.59
CA ILE A 14 -2.64 -7.80 0.43
C ILE A 14 -2.38 -8.81 -0.69
N ASN A 15 -1.80 -9.97 -0.39
CA ASN A 15 -1.57 -11.02 -1.37
C ASN A 15 -2.88 -11.50 -2.02
N ALA A 16 -3.95 -11.64 -1.24
CA ALA A 16 -5.26 -12.01 -1.78
C ALA A 16 -5.85 -10.95 -2.72
N GLN A 17 -5.57 -9.65 -2.49
CA GLN A 17 -5.95 -8.60 -3.45
C GLN A 17 -5.02 -8.58 -4.66
N LEU A 18 -3.71 -8.56 -4.45
CA LEU A 18 -2.72 -8.52 -5.55
C LEU A 18 -2.80 -9.75 -6.46
N ALA A 19 -3.25 -10.90 -5.96
CA ALA A 19 -3.51 -12.09 -6.76
C ALA A 19 -4.70 -11.91 -7.74
N LYS A 20 -5.63 -10.98 -7.47
CA LYS A 20 -6.70 -10.60 -8.40
C LYS A 20 -6.22 -9.62 -9.47
N GLY A 21 -5.06 -8.99 -9.27
CA GLY A 21 -4.45 -8.08 -10.22
C GLY A 21 -3.80 -8.79 -11.39
N SER A 22 -3.67 -8.08 -12.50
CA SER A 22 -2.92 -8.54 -13.67
C SER A 22 -1.82 -7.52 -13.97
N PRO A 23 -0.53 -7.85 -13.76
CA PRO A 23 0.02 -9.15 -13.39
C PRO A 23 -0.14 -9.52 -11.90
N PRO A 24 -0.21 -10.82 -11.54
CA PRO A 24 -0.31 -11.26 -10.16
C PRO A 24 0.97 -10.92 -9.41
N SER A 25 0.81 -10.17 -8.32
CA SER A 25 1.92 -9.76 -7.46
C SER A 25 1.80 -10.37 -6.08
N PHE A 26 2.96 -10.66 -5.48
CA PHE A 26 3.03 -11.14 -4.10
C PHE A 26 4.00 -10.27 -3.31
N VAL A 27 3.74 -10.17 -2.02
CA VAL A 27 4.53 -9.49 -1.01
C VAL A 27 5.01 -10.56 -0.04
N SER A 28 6.33 -10.60 0.16
CA SER A 28 6.95 -11.49 1.17
C SER A 28 7.19 -10.72 2.45
N ASP A 29 7.73 -9.51 2.35
CA ASP A 29 7.95 -8.66 3.51
C ASP A 29 7.20 -7.33 3.36
N LEU A 30 6.04 -7.26 4.01
CA LEU A 30 5.15 -6.10 3.99
C LEU A 30 5.90 -4.76 4.20
N PHE A 31 6.87 -4.72 5.11
CA PHE A 31 7.57 -3.48 5.45
C PHE A 31 8.66 -3.12 4.47
N CYS A 32 9.22 -4.08 3.73
CA CYS A 32 10.23 -3.85 2.72
C CYS A 32 9.59 -3.58 1.35
N ASP A 33 8.66 -4.44 0.94
CA ASP A 33 7.96 -4.39 -0.35
C ASP A 33 7.13 -3.11 -0.53
N LEU A 34 6.58 -2.55 0.54
CA LEU A 34 5.81 -1.32 0.47
C LEU A 34 6.66 -0.04 0.41
N ARG A 35 7.96 -0.10 0.74
CA ARG A 35 8.86 1.07 0.68
C ARG A 35 9.00 1.64 -0.72
N ASP A 36 8.90 0.76 -1.72
CA ASP A 36 9.02 1.13 -3.12
C ASP A 36 7.77 1.86 -3.65
N GLY A 37 6.63 1.74 -2.95
CA GLY A 37 5.35 2.28 -3.36
C GLY A 37 4.68 1.55 -4.51
N SER A 38 5.42 0.75 -5.30
CA SER A 38 4.86 -0.01 -6.43
C SER A 38 3.76 -0.98 -6.00
N LYS A 39 3.99 -1.75 -4.92
CA LYS A 39 3.00 -2.68 -4.38
C LYS A 39 1.75 -1.98 -3.85
N LEU A 40 1.90 -0.76 -3.31
CA LEU A 40 0.76 0.05 -2.88
C LEU A 40 -0.07 0.48 -4.10
N LEU A 41 0.58 0.89 -5.19
CA LEU A 41 -0.10 1.25 -6.43
C LEU A 41 -0.84 0.05 -7.02
N ASP A 42 -0.21 -1.13 -7.12
CA ASP A 42 -0.86 -2.35 -7.60
C ASP A 42 -2.11 -2.69 -6.76
N LEU A 43 -2.01 -2.57 -5.44
CA LEU A 43 -3.15 -2.81 -4.54
C LEU A 43 -4.32 -1.86 -4.83
N LEU A 44 -4.04 -0.56 -4.97
CA LEU A 44 -5.05 0.45 -5.29
C LEU A 44 -5.63 0.25 -6.70
N GLU A 45 -4.81 -0.18 -7.64
CA GLU A 45 -5.20 -0.55 -9.01
C GLU A 45 -6.28 -1.63 -8.97
N VAL A 46 -6.02 -2.72 -8.25
CA VAL A 46 -6.98 -3.83 -8.10
C VAL A 46 -8.23 -3.39 -7.37
N MET A 47 -8.10 -2.66 -6.26
CA MET A 47 -9.25 -2.27 -5.46
C MET A 47 -10.17 -1.28 -6.17
N SER A 48 -9.61 -0.35 -6.95
CA SER A 48 -10.41 0.62 -7.68
C SER A 48 -10.73 0.22 -9.12
N GLY A 49 -10.08 -0.80 -9.66
CA GLY A 49 -10.12 -1.11 -11.09
C GLY A 49 -9.58 0.01 -12.00
N GLN A 50 -8.74 0.91 -11.46
CA GLN A 50 -8.21 2.06 -12.19
C GLN A 50 -6.70 1.96 -12.32
N MET A 51 -6.21 2.06 -13.55
CA MET A 51 -4.78 1.98 -13.86
C MET A 51 -4.01 3.16 -13.25
N MET A 52 -3.00 2.86 -12.43
CA MET A 52 -2.18 3.86 -11.76
C MET A 52 -0.92 4.15 -12.57
N LYS A 53 -0.54 5.43 -12.62
CA LYS A 53 0.75 5.81 -13.19
C LYS A 53 1.87 5.41 -12.22
N ARG A 54 2.58 4.34 -12.57
CA ARG A 54 3.84 3.98 -11.94
C ARG A 54 4.93 4.84 -12.54
N GLN A 55 5.59 5.61 -11.71
CA GLN A 55 6.76 6.33 -12.16
C GLN A 55 7.86 5.27 -12.42
N LYS A 56 8.62 5.40 -13.51
CA LYS A 56 9.71 4.46 -13.85
C LYS A 56 11.03 5.21 -13.71
N GLY A 57 11.88 4.74 -12.80
CA GLY A 57 13.13 5.40 -12.43
C GLY A 57 13.94 4.56 -11.44
N ARG A 58 15.06 5.10 -10.95
CA ARG A 58 15.89 4.48 -9.90
C ARG A 58 16.07 5.47 -8.75
N GLY A 59 15.99 4.98 -7.51
CA GLY A 59 16.30 5.73 -6.29
C GLY A 59 15.08 6.28 -5.51
N VAL A 60 15.36 7.02 -4.45
CA VAL A 60 14.37 7.48 -3.44
C VAL A 60 13.30 8.41 -4.03
N PHE A 61 13.67 9.23 -5.02
CA PHE A 61 12.73 10.12 -5.71
C PHE A 61 11.58 9.37 -6.38
N GLN A 62 11.91 8.22 -6.99
CA GLN A 62 10.95 7.35 -7.66
C GLN A 62 10.00 6.72 -6.64
N GLN A 63 10.53 6.19 -5.55
CA GLN A 63 9.74 5.60 -4.46
C GLN A 63 8.76 6.62 -3.87
N ARG A 64 9.27 7.83 -3.60
CA ARG A 64 8.45 8.97 -3.14
C ARG A 64 7.31 9.27 -4.11
N ALA A 65 7.60 9.38 -5.41
CA ALA A 65 6.58 9.70 -6.43
C ALA A 65 5.48 8.63 -6.52
N ASN A 66 5.85 7.34 -6.44
CA ASN A 66 4.90 6.24 -6.41
C ASN A 66 4.00 6.31 -5.17
N ILE A 67 4.60 6.46 -3.99
CA ILE A 67 3.85 6.56 -2.73
C ILE A 67 2.94 7.80 -2.75
N GLU A 68 3.45 8.95 -3.19
CA GLU A 68 2.67 10.19 -3.27
C GLU A 68 1.44 10.02 -4.17
N THR A 69 1.61 9.39 -5.34
CA THR A 69 0.51 9.08 -6.25
C THR A 69 -0.54 8.19 -5.58
N ALA A 70 -0.09 7.18 -4.85
CA ALA A 70 -0.95 6.24 -4.15
C ALA A 70 -1.73 6.92 -3.00
N LEU A 71 -1.06 7.75 -2.19
CA LEU A 71 -1.71 8.53 -1.12
C LEU A 71 -2.70 9.56 -1.69
N LYS A 72 -2.35 10.24 -2.79
CA LYS A 72 -3.24 11.19 -3.46
C LYS A 72 -4.51 10.50 -3.96
N PHE A 73 -4.38 9.27 -4.47
CA PHE A 73 -5.52 8.46 -4.88
C PHE A 73 -6.42 8.09 -3.70
N LEU A 74 -5.84 7.65 -2.58
CA LEU A 74 -6.56 7.37 -1.35
C LEU A 74 -7.33 8.60 -0.86
N LYS A 75 -6.71 9.79 -0.85
CA LYS A 75 -7.41 11.05 -0.54
C LYS A 75 -8.57 11.32 -1.49
N LYS A 76 -8.40 11.07 -2.79
CA LYS A 76 -9.46 11.24 -3.80
C LYS A 76 -10.64 10.29 -3.57
N LYS A 77 -10.39 9.10 -3.04
CA LYS A 77 -11.40 8.12 -2.62
C LYS A 77 -11.99 8.40 -1.23
N ASN A 78 -11.71 9.59 -0.68
CA ASN A 78 -12.15 10.04 0.64
C ASN A 78 -11.62 9.17 1.81
N VAL A 79 -10.46 8.54 1.62
CA VAL A 79 -9.79 7.74 2.64
C VAL A 79 -9.02 8.67 3.58
N LYS A 80 -9.30 8.56 4.89
CA LYS A 80 -8.61 9.35 5.93
C LYS A 80 -7.24 8.77 6.23
N LEU A 81 -6.21 9.37 5.65
CA LEU A 81 -4.81 9.05 5.95
C LEU A 81 -4.36 9.85 7.19
N VAL A 82 -4.55 9.29 8.38
CA VAL A 82 -4.16 9.94 9.64
C VAL A 82 -2.72 9.59 9.99
N ASN A 83 -1.88 10.60 10.19
CA ASN A 83 -0.49 10.46 10.63
C ASN A 83 0.41 9.62 9.69
N ILE A 84 0.14 9.65 8.38
CA ILE A 84 0.93 8.93 7.37
C ILE A 84 1.75 9.93 6.56
N ASN A 85 3.08 9.86 6.65
CA ASN A 85 3.98 10.62 5.78
C ASN A 85 4.72 9.70 4.81
N ILE A 86 5.01 10.22 3.62
CA ILE A 86 5.78 9.53 2.58
C ILE A 86 7.16 9.07 3.06
N PRO A 87 8.02 9.92 3.68
CA PRO A 87 9.35 9.49 4.10
C PRO A 87 9.32 8.34 5.12
N ASP A 88 8.32 8.28 6.00
CA ASP A 88 8.16 7.17 6.95
C ASP A 88 7.85 5.83 6.25
N ILE A 89 7.12 5.88 5.13
CA ILE A 89 6.84 4.69 4.32
C ILE A 89 8.11 4.24 3.58
N ILE A 90 8.89 5.17 3.04
CA ILE A 90 10.18 4.87 2.39
C ILE A 90 11.17 4.25 3.38
N ASP A 91 11.22 4.78 4.59
CA ASP A 91 11.99 4.24 5.72
C ASP A 91 11.47 2.84 6.14
N GLY A 92 10.22 2.54 5.78
CA GLY A 92 9.52 1.28 6.05
C GLY A 92 9.21 1.09 7.52
N ARG A 93 8.76 2.16 8.17
CA ARG A 93 8.37 2.14 9.57
C ARG A 93 7.15 1.24 9.78
N PRO A 94 7.24 0.19 10.62
CA PRO A 94 6.15 -0.75 10.84
C PRO A 94 4.84 -0.06 11.22
N SER A 95 4.86 0.85 12.20
CA SER A 95 3.66 1.53 12.68
C SER A 95 2.91 2.29 11.59
N ILE A 96 3.64 2.94 10.68
CA ILE A 96 3.05 3.72 9.58
C ILE A 96 2.52 2.79 8.48
N ILE A 97 3.29 1.75 8.13
CA ILE A 97 2.88 0.75 7.15
C ILE A 97 1.61 0.03 7.63
N LEU A 98 1.57 -0.42 8.88
CA LEU A 98 0.41 -1.07 9.47
C LEU A 98 -0.81 -0.14 9.47
N GLY A 99 -0.65 1.13 9.86
CA GLY A 99 -1.72 2.12 9.83
C GLY A 99 -2.26 2.38 8.42
N LEU A 100 -1.38 2.45 7.42
CA LEU A 100 -1.75 2.62 6.01
C LEU A 100 -2.57 1.42 5.51
N VAL A 101 -2.06 0.19 5.70
CA VAL A 101 -2.75 -1.03 5.26
C VAL A 101 -4.06 -1.22 6.00
N TRP A 102 -4.09 -0.95 7.31
CA TRP A 102 -5.31 -0.98 8.12
C TRP A 102 -6.37 -0.02 7.57
N THR A 103 -5.97 1.20 7.22
CA THR A 103 -6.87 2.19 6.62
C THR A 103 -7.45 1.71 5.29
N VAL A 104 -6.63 1.06 4.45
CA VAL A 104 -7.07 0.48 3.17
C VAL A 104 -8.06 -0.68 3.41
N ILE A 105 -7.77 -1.57 4.35
CA ILE A 105 -8.65 -2.69 4.71
C ILE A 105 -10.00 -2.18 5.23
N LEU A 106 -9.97 -1.20 6.15
CA LEU A 106 -11.17 -0.56 6.68
C LEU A 106 -12.03 0.03 5.56
N HIS A 107 -11.40 0.76 4.62
CA HIS A 107 -12.12 1.33 3.49
C HIS A 107 -12.76 0.26 2.60
N CYS A 108 -12.06 -0.86 2.36
CA CYS A 108 -12.60 -1.99 1.62
C CYS A 108 -13.81 -2.62 2.32
N HIS A 109 -13.74 -2.81 3.64
CA HIS A 109 -14.80 -3.43 4.43
C HIS A 109 -16.04 -2.53 4.53
N VAL A 110 -15.85 -1.22 4.73
CA VAL A 110 -16.95 -0.25 4.84
C VAL A 110 -17.63 0.04 3.49
N SER A 111 -16.94 -0.16 2.37
CA SER A 111 -17.50 0.05 1.03
C SER A 111 -18.25 -1.18 0.48
N THR A 112 -18.41 -2.25 1.27
CA THR A 112 -19.18 -3.47 0.92
C THR A 112 -20.55 -3.41 1.59
#